data_AF-A0A0G1DWC2-F1
#
_entry.id   AF-A0A0G1DWC2-F1
#
_cell.length_a   1.000
_cell.length_b   1.000
_cell.length_c   1.000
_cell.angle_alpha   90.00
_cell.angle_beta   90.00
_cell.angle_gamma   90.00
#
_symmetry.space_group_name_H-M   'P 1'
#
loop_
_entity.id
_entity.type
_entity.pdbx_description
1 polymer ?
#
loop_
_entity_poly.entity_id
_entity_poly.type
_entity_poly.pdbx_seq_one_letter_code
_entity_poly.pdbx_strand_id
1 'polypeptide(L)'
;MKNIHAEFVKYGKNAKYWLRRCEMLLPEIAREEIWKKKRFSSIYEYAAKLAGMNHEKVNECLRIMKHIEDKPELLEVAEKKGLGAVRPVVTIATKETAKLWAKKVEVMSKHTLITYVRDCKIGRPGTADEQEVTI
;
A
#
# COMPACT_ATOMS: atom_id res chain seq x y z
N MET A 1 -28.50 -1.04 26.92
CA MET A 1 -27.04 -1.18 27.18
C MET A 1 -26.28 -0.69 25.97
N LYS A 2 -25.33 0.25 26.13
CA LYS A 2 -24.42 0.63 25.05
C LYS A 2 -23.47 -0.54 24.76
N ASN A 3 -23.39 -0.96 23.49
CA ASN A 3 -22.45 -2.00 23.07
C ASN A 3 -21.07 -1.34 22.83
N ILE A 4 -20.33 -1.11 23.92
CA ILE A 4 -19.01 -0.46 23.91
C ILE A 4 -18.03 -1.18 22.96
N HIS A 5 -18.13 -2.51 22.86
CA HIS A 5 -17.32 -3.30 21.93
C HIS A 5 -17.60 -2.91 20.46
N ALA A 6 -18.88 -2.82 20.07
CA ALA A 6 -19.26 -2.42 18.71
C ALA A 6 -18.78 -1.00 18.37
N GLU A 7 -18.86 -0.06 19.32
CA GLU A 7 -18.35 1.31 19.15
C GLU A 7 -16.81 1.32 18.98
N PHE A 8 -16.09 0.56 19.82
CA PHE A 8 -14.64 0.44 19.73
C PHE A 8 -14.19 -0.13 18.37
N VAL A 9 -14.85 -1.20 17.91
CA VAL A 9 -14.58 -1.80 16.59
C VAL A 9 -14.86 -0.80 15.45
N LYS A 10 -15.95 -0.04 15.55
CA LYS A 10 -16.30 1.00 14.56
C LYS A 10 -15.22 2.09 14.51
N TYR A 11 -14.80 2.63 15.64
CA TYR A 11 -13.76 3.67 15.68
C TYR A 11 -12.41 3.16 15.19
N GLY A 12 -12.02 1.94 15.57
CA GLY A 12 -10.79 1.31 15.06
C GLY A 12 -10.79 1.15 13.53
N LYS A 13 -11.91 0.73 12.93
CA LYS A 13 -12.07 0.67 11.47
C LYS A 13 -11.96 2.05 10.82
N ASN A 14 -12.60 3.06 11.39
CA ASN A 14 -12.55 4.44 10.89
C ASN A 14 -11.12 5.01 10.97
N ALA A 15 -10.43 4.83 12.11
CA ALA A 15 -9.05 5.27 12.27
C ALA A 15 -8.14 4.64 11.20
N LYS A 16 -8.28 3.34 10.94
CA LYS A 16 -7.52 2.65 9.89
C LYS A 16 -7.85 3.17 8.48
N TYR A 17 -9.13 3.45 8.21
CA TYR A 17 -9.56 4.05 6.94
C TYR A 17 -8.90 5.41 6.72
N TRP A 18 -8.98 6.31 7.70
CA TRP A 18 -8.39 7.65 7.59
C TRP A 18 -6.87 7.63 7.52
N LEU A 19 -6.22 6.74 8.29
CA LEU A 19 -4.78 6.56 8.20
C LEU A 19 -4.35 6.19 6.77
N ARG A 20 -5.03 5.25 6.12
CA ARG A 20 -4.75 4.90 4.71
C ARG A 20 -4.91 6.08 3.77
N ARG A 21 -5.92 6.94 3.98
CA ARG A 21 -6.07 8.18 3.19
C ARG A 21 -4.87 9.10 3.40
N CYS A 22 -4.40 9.27 4.64
CA CYS A 22 -3.18 10.04 4.91
C CYS A 22 -1.94 9.42 4.23
N GLU A 23 -1.81 8.09 4.21
CA GLU A 23 -0.70 7.40 3.54
C GLU A 23 -0.64 7.74 2.04
N MET A 24 -1.81 7.78 1.38
CA MET A 24 -1.92 8.10 -0.05
C MET A 24 -1.58 9.56 -0.38
N LEU A 25 -1.78 10.49 0.57
CA LEU A 25 -1.48 11.91 0.39
C LEU A 25 0.00 12.24 0.66
N LEU A 26 0.72 11.36 1.37
CA LEU A 26 2.08 11.62 1.83
C LEU A 26 3.10 11.93 0.71
N PRO A 27 3.05 11.27 -0.48
CA PRO A 27 3.94 11.63 -1.59
C PRO A 27 3.73 13.07 -2.06
N GLU A 28 2.48 13.54 -2.10
CA GLU A 28 2.17 14.91 -2.49
C GLU A 28 2.64 15.92 -1.45
N ILE A 29 2.40 15.62 -0.17
CA ILE A 29 2.92 16.41 0.94
C ILE A 29 4.45 16.55 0.86
N ALA A 30 5.14 15.46 0.48
CA ALA A 30 6.59 15.44 0.31
C ALA A 30 7.03 16.30 -0.88
N ARG A 31 6.42 16.07 -2.05
CA ARG A 31 6.73 16.73 -3.33
C ARG A 31 6.55 18.24 -3.26
N GLU A 32 5.44 18.68 -2.65
CA GLU A 32 5.09 20.10 -2.52
C GLU A 32 5.69 20.78 -1.28
N GLU A 33 6.53 20.07 -0.52
CA GLU A 33 7.09 20.50 0.76
C GLU A 33 6.04 21.12 1.72
N ILE A 34 4.81 20.58 1.72
CA ILE A 34 3.69 21.17 2.49
C ILE A 34 4.01 21.19 3.98
N TRP A 35 4.73 20.18 4.47
CA TRP A 35 5.19 20.12 5.86
C TRP A 35 6.04 21.35 6.26
N LYS A 36 6.91 21.82 5.35
CA LYS A 36 7.76 23.00 5.55
C LYS A 36 6.94 24.28 5.51
N LYS A 37 6.00 24.41 4.56
CA LYS A 37 5.03 25.51 4.49
C LYS A 37 4.18 25.64 5.77
N LYS A 38 3.96 24.52 6.46
CA LYS A 38 3.26 24.43 7.75
C LYS A 38 4.17 24.51 8.97
N ARG A 39 5.45 24.86 8.78
CA ARG A 39 6.45 25.07 9.84
C ARG A 39 6.82 23.82 10.67
N PHE A 40 6.67 22.63 10.08
CA PHE A 40 7.26 21.42 10.67
C PHE A 40 8.74 21.31 10.27
N SER A 41 9.56 20.72 11.14
CA SER A 41 10.99 20.52 10.90
C SER A 41 11.29 19.43 9.87
N SER A 42 10.38 18.46 9.72
CA SER A 42 10.50 17.36 8.76
C SER A 42 9.14 16.76 8.41
N ILE A 43 9.10 16.01 7.30
CA ILE A 43 7.93 15.20 6.94
C ILE A 43 7.60 14.14 8.01
N TYR A 44 8.60 13.64 8.73
CA TYR A 44 8.40 12.67 9.80
C TYR A 44 7.66 13.28 10.98
N GLU A 45 8.08 14.47 11.43
CA GLU A 45 7.39 15.22 12.48
C GLU A 45 5.95 15.54 12.06
N TYR A 46 5.76 15.99 10.81
CA TYR A 46 4.44 16.27 10.23
C TYR A 46 3.53 15.04 10.30
N ALA A 47 3.99 13.90 9.78
CA ALA A 47 3.19 12.68 9.71
C ALA A 47 2.93 12.06 11.09
N ALA A 48 3.90 12.16 12.01
CA ALA A 48 3.73 11.71 13.39
C ALA A 48 2.68 12.55 14.13
N LYS A 49 2.78 13.89 14.05
CA LYS A 49 1.87 14.80 14.75
C LYS A 49 0.45 14.80 14.19
N LEU A 50 0.28 14.67 12.88
CA LEU A 50 -1.03 14.80 12.24
C LEU A 50 -1.73 13.47 11.95
N ALA A 51 -0.98 12.39 11.75
CA ALA A 51 -1.53 11.09 11.37
C ALA A 51 -1.04 9.93 12.25
N GLY A 52 -0.22 10.18 13.26
CA GLY A 52 0.32 9.13 14.13
C GLY A 52 1.28 8.18 13.42
N MET A 53 1.90 8.58 12.31
CA MET A 53 2.83 7.74 11.56
C MET A 53 4.24 7.81 12.14
N ASN A 54 4.84 6.65 12.42
CA ASN A 54 6.25 6.57 12.78
C ASN A 54 7.16 6.71 11.53
N HIS A 55 8.47 6.86 11.77
CA HIS A 55 9.47 7.03 10.70
C HIS A 55 9.47 5.88 9.68
N GLU A 56 9.39 4.63 10.16
CA GLU A 56 9.38 3.45 9.30
C GLU A 56 8.17 3.46 8.37
N LYS A 57 6.99 3.82 8.89
CA LYS A 57 5.77 3.90 8.13
C LYS A 57 5.85 4.99 7.06
N VAL A 58 6.39 6.16 7.39
CA VAL A 58 6.62 7.24 6.41
C VAL A 58 7.53 6.76 5.28
N ASN A 59 8.66 6.16 5.60
CA ASN A 59 9.61 5.64 4.61
C ASN A 59 8.99 4.54 3.74
N GLU A 60 8.25 3.61 4.35
CA GLU A 60 7.54 2.56 3.62
C GLU A 60 6.52 3.15 2.65
N CYS A 61 5.72 4.13 3.09
CA CYS A 61 4.70 4.75 2.25
C CYS A 61 5.33 5.45 1.03
N LEU A 62 6.33 6.30 1.25
CA LEU A 62 7.02 7.01 0.17
C LEU A 62 7.67 6.05 -0.81
N ARG A 63 8.30 4.97 -0.32
CA ARG A 63 8.93 3.95 -1.16
C ARG A 63 7.90 3.20 -2.00
N ILE A 64 6.81 2.72 -1.39
CA ILE A 64 5.77 1.97 -2.10
C ILE A 64 5.15 2.84 -3.18
N MET A 65 4.76 4.07 -2.83
CA MET A 65 4.12 5.01 -3.74
C MET A 65 5.02 5.32 -4.95
N LYS A 66 6.32 5.56 -4.73
CA LYS A 66 7.29 5.75 -5.81
C LYS A 66 7.35 4.57 -6.80
N HIS A 67 7.12 3.34 -6.33
CA HIS A 67 7.14 2.16 -7.19
C HIS A 67 5.84 1.94 -7.97
N ILE A 68 4.73 2.53 -7.55
CA ILE A 68 3.40 2.28 -8.14
C ILE A 68 2.77 3.54 -8.76
N GLU A 69 3.43 4.69 -8.69
CA GLU A 69 2.91 5.98 -9.20
C GLU A 69 2.55 5.94 -10.69
N ASP A 70 3.22 5.10 -11.46
CA ASP A 70 3.02 4.89 -12.89
C ASP A 70 2.18 3.64 -13.22
N LYS A 71 1.53 3.04 -12.21
CA LYS A 71 0.77 1.77 -12.30
C LYS A 71 -0.64 1.96 -11.72
N PRO A 72 -1.59 2.51 -12.52
CA PRO A 72 -2.90 2.90 -12.02
C PRO A 72 -3.69 1.76 -11.38
N GLU A 73 -3.55 0.52 -11.88
CA GLU A 73 -4.22 -0.65 -11.31
C GLU A 73 -3.74 -0.98 -9.89
N LEU A 74 -2.45 -0.75 -9.60
CA LEU A 74 -1.92 -0.95 -8.26
C LEU A 74 -2.27 0.21 -7.32
N LEU A 75 -2.39 1.44 -7.84
CA LEU A 75 -2.89 2.58 -7.07
C LEU A 75 -4.33 2.36 -6.61
N GLU A 76 -5.19 1.84 -7.48
CA GLU A 76 -6.59 1.55 -7.14
C GLU A 76 -6.69 0.49 -6.01
N VAL A 77 -5.91 -0.58 -6.11
CA VAL A 77 -5.85 -1.62 -5.07
C VAL A 77 -5.26 -1.08 -3.77
N ALA A 78 -4.23 -0.23 -3.85
CA ALA A 78 -3.66 0.44 -2.69
C ALA A 78 -4.67 1.36 -1.99
N GLU A 79 -5.49 2.08 -2.72
CA GLU A 79 -6.54 2.94 -2.16
C GLU A 79 -7.60 2.11 -1.40
N LYS A 80 -8.00 0.97 -1.96
CA LYS A 80 -9.02 0.07 -1.37
C LYS A 80 -8.49 -0.72 -0.17
N LYS A 81 -7.31 -1.34 -0.31
CA LYS A 81 -6.77 -2.31 0.66
C LYS A 81 -5.65 -1.76 1.56
N GLY A 82 -5.06 -0.63 1.18
CA GLY A 82 -3.90 -0.01 1.81
C GLY A 82 -2.57 -0.46 1.19
N LEU A 83 -1.53 0.38 1.34
CA LEU A 83 -0.20 0.15 0.75
C LEU A 83 0.43 -1.18 1.15
N GLY A 84 0.13 -1.67 2.36
CA GLY A 84 0.64 -2.95 2.84
C GLY A 84 0.18 -4.18 2.03
N ALA A 85 -0.91 -4.06 1.26
CA ALA A 85 -1.41 -5.13 0.38
C ALA A 85 -0.60 -5.25 -0.91
N VAL A 86 -0.18 -4.12 -1.49
CA VAL A 86 0.62 -4.10 -2.72
C VAL A 86 2.11 -4.26 -2.47
N ARG A 87 2.59 -4.03 -1.22
CA ARG A 87 4.01 -4.15 -0.82
C ARG A 87 4.75 -5.37 -1.40
N PRO A 88 4.18 -6.60 -1.44
CA PRO A 88 4.92 -7.76 -1.94
C PRO A 88 5.31 -7.67 -3.42
N VAL A 89 4.55 -6.92 -4.23
CA VAL A 89 4.68 -6.91 -5.70
C VAL A 89 5.34 -5.65 -6.23
N VAL A 90 5.52 -4.60 -5.42
CA VAL A 90 5.99 -3.28 -5.88
C VAL A 90 7.34 -3.30 -6.60
N THR A 91 8.22 -4.25 -6.30
CA THR A 91 9.56 -4.32 -6.91
C THR A 91 9.61 -5.17 -8.18
N ILE A 92 8.57 -5.95 -8.47
CA ILE A 92 8.54 -6.88 -9.62
C ILE A 92 7.47 -6.48 -10.64
N ALA A 93 6.47 -5.73 -10.21
CA ALA A 93 5.46 -5.21 -11.11
C ALA A 93 6.10 -4.21 -12.08
N THR A 94 5.84 -4.40 -13.35
CA THR A 94 6.12 -3.45 -14.43
C THR A 94 4.81 -2.77 -14.85
N LYS A 95 4.85 -1.83 -15.80
CA LYS A 95 3.63 -1.22 -16.33
C LYS A 95 2.75 -2.25 -17.04
N GLU A 96 3.38 -3.14 -17.80
CA GLU A 96 2.74 -4.17 -18.60
C GLU A 96 2.09 -5.25 -17.72
N THR A 97 2.69 -5.54 -16.56
CA THR A 97 2.23 -6.57 -15.63
C THR A 97 1.39 -6.01 -14.47
N ALA A 98 1.18 -4.69 -14.38
CA ALA A 98 0.47 -4.04 -13.27
C ALA A 98 -0.93 -4.63 -13.05
N LYS A 99 -1.69 -4.82 -14.13
CA LYS A 99 -3.04 -5.42 -14.09
C LYS A 99 -3.04 -6.85 -13.57
N LEU A 100 -2.05 -7.67 -13.96
CA LEU A 100 -1.90 -9.04 -13.45
C LEU A 100 -1.64 -9.04 -11.95
N TRP A 101 -0.70 -8.21 -11.49
CA TRP A 101 -0.35 -8.11 -10.08
C TRP A 101 -1.50 -7.55 -9.24
N ALA A 102 -2.24 -6.56 -9.74
CA ALA A 102 -3.43 -6.03 -9.08
C ALA A 102 -4.48 -7.13 -8.84
N LYS A 103 -4.77 -7.97 -9.86
CA LYS A 103 -5.66 -9.13 -9.71
C LYS A 103 -5.16 -10.11 -8.64
N LYS A 104 -3.86 -10.43 -8.64
CA LYS A 104 -3.28 -11.33 -7.62
C LYS A 104 -3.37 -10.75 -6.21
N VAL A 105 -3.16 -9.44 -6.02
CA VAL A 105 -3.35 -8.76 -4.72
C VAL A 105 -4.83 -8.75 -4.30
N GLU A 106 -5.76 -8.73 -5.26
CA GLU A 106 -7.17 -8.78 -4.93
C GLU A 106 -7.60 -10.16 -4.38
N VAL A 107 -7.06 -11.23 -4.95
CA VAL A 107 -7.47 -12.61 -4.64
C VAL A 107 -6.64 -13.22 -3.51
N MET A 108 -5.33 -13.03 -3.50
CA MET A 108 -4.42 -13.74 -2.60
C MET A 108 -4.28 -13.04 -1.24
N SER A 109 -4.08 -13.85 -0.19
CA SER A 109 -3.62 -13.31 1.09
C SER A 109 -2.22 -12.71 0.94
N LYS A 110 -1.88 -11.72 1.78
CA LYS A 110 -0.55 -11.11 1.77
C LYS A 110 0.57 -12.15 1.93
N HIS A 111 0.37 -13.16 2.79
CA HIS A 111 1.37 -14.20 3.03
C HIS A 111 1.56 -15.09 1.79
N THR A 112 0.46 -15.55 1.20
CA THR A 112 0.48 -16.33 -0.06
C THR A 112 1.20 -15.57 -1.17
N LEU A 113 0.91 -14.27 -1.32
CA LEU A 113 1.52 -13.44 -2.35
C LEU A 113 3.02 -13.26 -2.14
N ILE A 114 3.48 -13.11 -0.89
CA ILE A 114 4.92 -13.04 -0.57
C ILE A 114 5.63 -14.33 -0.98
N THR A 115 5.05 -15.50 -0.69
CA THR A 115 5.61 -16.80 -1.08
C THR A 115 5.65 -16.92 -2.61
N TYR A 116 4.54 -16.61 -3.28
CA TYR A 116 4.46 -16.66 -4.75
C TYR A 116 5.53 -15.79 -5.42
N VAL A 117 5.68 -14.52 -4.98
CA VAL A 117 6.71 -13.61 -5.50
C VAL A 117 8.13 -14.16 -5.29
N ARG A 118 8.38 -14.79 -4.14
CA ARG A 118 9.69 -15.39 -3.84
C ARG A 118 9.99 -16.53 -4.82
N ASP A 119 9.02 -17.40 -5.07
CA ASP A 119 9.19 -18.56 -5.95
C ASP A 119 9.42 -18.14 -7.41
N CYS A 120 8.68 -17.11 -7.88
CA CYS A 120 8.91 -16.51 -9.20
C CYS A 120 10.35 -15.98 -9.36
N LYS A 121 10.92 -15.34 -8.33
CA LYS A 121 12.30 -14.80 -8.38
C LYS A 121 13.37 -15.89 -8.41
N ILE A 122 13.08 -17.06 -7.86
CA ILE A 122 14.01 -18.20 -7.77
C ILE A 122 13.88 -19.10 -9.02
N GLY A 123 12.96 -18.80 -9.94
CA GLY A 123 12.71 -19.64 -11.12
C GLY A 123 12.02 -20.96 -10.78
N ARG A 124 11.33 -21.04 -9.64
CA ARG A 124 10.44 -22.16 -9.31
C ARG A 124 9.03 -21.74 -9.69
N PRO A 125 8.52 -22.10 -10.88
CA PRO A 125 7.11 -21.90 -11.16
C PRO A 125 6.33 -22.80 -10.20
N GLY A 126 5.74 -22.19 -9.17
CA GLY A 126 4.69 -22.84 -8.40
C GLY A 126 3.58 -23.21 -9.36
N THR A 127 3.27 -24.51 -9.39
CA THR A 127 2.31 -25.17 -10.29
C THR A 127 1.01 -24.39 -10.48
N ALA A 128 0.60 -24.28 -11.76
CA ALA A 128 -0.69 -23.81 -12.28
C ALA A 128 -1.01 -22.31 -12.12
N ASP A 129 -0.73 -21.52 -13.16
CA ASP A 129 -1.59 -20.43 -13.69
C ASP A 129 -0.85 -19.63 -14.78
N GLU A 130 -0.21 -20.31 -15.73
CA GLU A 130 0.36 -19.72 -16.96
C GLU A 130 -0.52 -19.99 -18.20
N GLN A 131 -1.81 -20.28 -18.02
CA GLN A 131 -2.76 -20.31 -19.13
C GLN A 131 -3.79 -19.20 -18.93
N GLU A 132 -3.47 -18.01 -19.46
CA GLU A 132 -4.41 -17.09 -20.12
C GLU A 132 -3.71 -15.74 -20.35
N VAL A 133 -2.84 -15.64 -21.35
CA VAL A 133 -2.80 -14.51 -22.31
C VAL A 133 -2.18 -15.02 -23.60
N THR A 134 -2.96 -15.76 -24.39
CA THR A 134 -2.70 -15.89 -25.83
C THR A 134 -4.04 -16.05 -26.53
N ILE A 135 -4.66 -14.93 -26.91
CA ILE A 135 -5.39 -14.75 -28.18
C ILE A 135 -5.14 -13.32 -28.62
#